data_AF-A0A9E5BSC7-F1
#
_entry.id   AF-A0A9E5BSC7-F1
#
_cell.length_a   1.000
_cell.length_b   1.000
_cell.length_c   1.000
_cell.angle_alpha   90.00
_cell.angle_beta   90.00
_cell.angle_gamma   90.00
#
_symmetry.space_group_name_H-M   'P 1'
#
loop_
_entity.id
_entity.type
_entity.pdbx_description
1 polymer ?
#
loop_
_entity_poly.entity_id
_entity_poly.type
_entity_poly.pdbx_seq_one_letter_code
_entity_poly.pdbx_strand_id
1 'polypeptide(L)' 'TAEQAHALLEPMLQPAEVYPFHIQLIKHGRRTCSARKPDCPACPLRRACPSAATFHPALGRAKRRRP' A
#
# COMPACT_ATOMS: atom_id res chain seq x y z
N THR A 1 8.91 -12.84 0.80
CA THR A 1 9.78 -12.63 -0.38
C THR A 1 8.94 -12.10 -1.52
N ALA A 2 9.55 -11.79 -2.68
CA ALA A 2 8.79 -11.29 -3.83
C ALA A 2 7.83 -12.36 -4.38
N GLU A 3 8.26 -13.61 -4.44
CA GLU A 3 7.51 -14.77 -4.93
C GLU A 3 6.27 -15.02 -4.06
N GLN A 4 6.42 -14.92 -2.73
CA GLN A 4 5.30 -15.04 -1.79
C GLN A 4 4.25 -13.93 -2.01
N ALA A 5 4.69 -12.71 -2.37
CA ALA A 5 3.76 -11.62 -2.65
C ALA A 5 2.99 -11.87 -3.95
N HIS A 6 3.63 -12.40 -4.99
CA HIS A 6 2.95 -12.76 -6.25
C HIS A 6 1.86 -13.81 -6.00
N ALA A 7 2.20 -14.88 -5.27
CA ALA A 7 1.25 -15.94 -4.94
C ALA A 7 -0.02 -15.45 -4.20
N LEU A 8 0.09 -14.37 -3.41
CA LEU A 8 -1.03 -13.80 -2.66
C LEU A 8 -1.83 -12.76 -3.46
N LEU A 9 -1.16 -11.93 -4.26
CA LEU A 9 -1.77 -10.76 -4.88
C LEU A 9 -2.30 -11.04 -6.29
N GLU A 10 -1.62 -11.90 -7.06
CA GLU A 10 -2.01 -12.18 -8.45
C GLU A 10 -3.43 -12.76 -8.59
N PRO A 11 -3.90 -13.67 -7.72
CA PRO A 11 -5.28 -14.19 -7.79
C PRO A 11 -6.37 -13.14 -7.51
N MET A 12 -6.00 -11.98 -6.95
CA MET A 12 -6.94 -10.89 -6.66
C MET A 12 -7.21 -9.99 -7.88
N LEU A 13 -6.49 -10.19 -8.98
CA LEU A 13 -6.47 -9.32 -10.15
C LEU A 13 -6.97 -10.06 -11.39
N GLN A 14 -7.63 -9.33 -12.29
CA GLN A 14 -7.84 -9.81 -13.64
C GLN A 14 -6.51 -9.76 -14.42
N PRO A 15 -6.32 -10.61 -15.46
CA PRO A 15 -5.07 -10.64 -16.24
C PRO A 15 -4.66 -9.27 -16.81
N ALA A 16 -5.63 -8.46 -17.22
CA ALA A 16 -5.40 -7.11 -17.74
C ALA A 16 -4.93 -6.10 -16.67
N GLU A 17 -5.14 -6.39 -15.39
CA GLU A 17 -4.84 -5.49 -14.26
C GLU A 17 -3.45 -5.73 -13.66
N VAL A 18 -2.84 -6.90 -13.91
CA VAL A 18 -1.55 -7.30 -13.31
C VAL A 18 -0.46 -6.27 -13.57
N TYR A 19 -0.27 -5.88 -14.83
CA TYR A 19 0.75 -4.90 -15.20
C TYR A 19 0.45 -3.49 -14.66
N PRO A 20 -0.75 -2.91 -14.86
CA PRO A 20 -1.11 -1.64 -14.25
C PRO A 20 -0.94 -1.61 -12.72
N PHE A 21 -1.36 -2.67 -12.02
CA PHE A 21 -1.25 -2.79 -10.57
C PHE A 21 0.22 -2.76 -10.13
N HIS A 22 1.07 -3.58 -10.77
CA HIS A 22 2.51 -3.63 -10.48
C HIS A 22 3.17 -2.25 -10.62
N ILE A 23 2.92 -1.56 -11.75
CA ILE A 23 3.50 -0.24 -12.00
C ILE A 23 2.98 0.80 -11.01
N GLN A 24 1.69 0.74 -10.64
CA GLN A 24 1.13 1.63 -9.63
C GLN A 24 1.74 1.40 -8.25
N LEU A 25 2.00 0.16 -7.84
CA LEU A 25 2.70 -0.14 -6.58
C LEU A 25 4.11 0.45 -6.57
N ILE A 26 4.88 0.28 -7.66
CA ILE A 26 6.23 0.84 -7.77
C ILE A 26 6.20 2.37 -7.69
N LYS A 27 5.30 3.01 -8.45
CA LYS A 27 5.15 4.47 -8.43
C LYS A 27 4.76 4.97 -7.03
N HIS A 28 3.82 4.29 -6.38
CA HIS A 28 3.38 4.62 -5.03
C HIS A 28 4.52 4.47 -4.01
N GLY A 29 5.24 3.35 -4.03
CA GLY A 29 6.38 3.12 -3.12
C GLY A 29 7.50 4.14 -3.30
N ARG A 30 7.78 4.57 -4.54
CA ARG A 30 8.83 5.56 -4.82
C ARG A 30 8.43 6.99 -4.47
N ARG A 31 7.17 7.37 -4.69
CA ARG A 31 6.71 8.77 -4.56
C ARG A 31 6.02 9.08 -3.23
N THR A 32 5.43 8.08 -2.58
CA THR A 32 4.59 8.27 -1.38
C THR A 32 4.97 7.33 -0.25
N CYS A 33 4.99 6.01 -0.48
CA CYS A 33 5.25 5.01 0.55
C CYS A 33 6.73 4.56 0.57
N SER A 34 7.65 5.51 0.67
CA SER A 34 9.08 5.21 0.66
C SER A 34 9.52 4.46 1.92
N ALA A 35 10.55 3.61 1.82
CA ALA A 35 10.95 2.71 2.90
C ALA A 35 11.43 3.43 4.18
N ARG A 36 12.02 4.63 4.05
CA ARG A 36 12.61 5.36 5.19
C ARG A 36 11.67 6.41 5.78
N LYS A 37 11.00 7.20 4.93
CA LYS A 37 10.14 8.32 5.35
C LYS A 37 8.95 8.42 4.40
N PRO A 38 7.90 7.60 4.59
CA PRO A 38 6.71 7.66 3.75
C PRO A 38 5.89 8.92 4.07
N ASP A 39 5.25 9.48 3.06
CA ASP A 39 4.28 10.58 3.19
C ASP A 39 2.89 10.03 3.55
N CYS A 40 2.78 9.47 4.76
CA CYS A 40 1.53 8.91 5.26
C CYS A 40 0.37 9.91 5.32
N PRO A 41 0.56 11.21 5.65
CA PRO A 41 -0.53 12.19 5.65
C PRO A 41 -1.21 12.34 4.29
N ALA A 42 -0.44 12.35 3.19
CA ALA A 42 -0.95 12.48 1.83
C ALA A 42 -1.27 11.13 1.14
N CYS A 43 -0.98 10.00 1.80
CA CYS A 43 -1.17 8.68 1.21
C CYS A 43 -2.67 8.35 1.02
N PRO A 44 -3.12 8.00 -0.20
CA PRO A 44 -4.53 7.65 -0.45
C PRO A 44 -4.98 6.41 0.33
N LEU A 45 -4.04 5.52 0.67
CA LEU A 45 -4.31 4.30 1.43
C LEU A 45 -4.29 4.50 2.95
N ARG A 46 -4.00 5.72 3.44
CA ARG A 46 -3.83 6.03 4.88
C ARG A 46 -4.96 5.45 5.74
N ARG A 47 -6.21 5.61 5.31
CA ARG A 47 -7.39 5.19 6.08
C ARG A 47 -7.51 3.68 6.28
N ALA A 48 -6.86 2.87 5.43
CA ALA A 48 -6.85 1.42 5.54
C ALA A 48 -5.47 0.86 5.96
N CYS A 49 -4.42 1.68 5.90
CA CYS A 49 -3.05 1.25 6.17
C CYS A 49 -2.81 1.02 7.66
N PRO A 50 -2.48 -0.21 8.10
CA PRO A 50 -2.21 -0.49 9.51
C PRO A 50 -0.90 0.14 10.00
N SER A 51 0.02 0.47 9.08
CA SER A 51 1.35 0.99 9.39
C SER A 51 1.44 2.52 9.41
N ALA A 52 0.41 3.24 8.97
CA ALA A 52 0.46 4.71 8.86
C ALA A 52 0.78 5.39 10.21
N ALA A 53 0.23 4.87 11.31
CA ALA A 53 0.51 5.36 12.66
C ALA A 53 1.92 4.99 13.15
N THR A 54 2.53 3.92 12.64
CA THR A 54 3.91 3.55 12.97
C THR A 54 4.90 4.56 12.39
N PHE A 55 4.67 5.04 11.17
CA PHE A 55 5.54 6.01 10.51
C PHE A 55 5.18 7.47 10.82
N HIS A 56 3.92 7.74 11.17
CA HIS A 56 3.46 9.08 11.54
C HIS A 56 2.47 9.01 12.72
N PRO A 57 2.98 8.93 13.97
CA PRO A 57 2.17 8.70 15.18
C PRO A 57 0.99 9.67 15.36
N ALA A 58 1.13 10.91 14.90
CA ALA A 58 0.08 11.92 14.98
C ALA A 58 -1.17 11.62 14.10
N LEU A 59 -1.11 10.67 13.16
CA LEU A 59 -2.25 10.36 12.28
C LEU A 59 -3.32 9.48 12.91
N GLY A 60 -3.06 8.89 14.08
CA GLY A 60 -3.91 7.90 14.73
C GLY A 60 -4.00 6.57 13.96
N ARG A 61 -4.50 5.51 14.61
CA ARG A 61 -4.73 4.22 13.91
C ARG A 61 -5.94 4.32 12.99
N ALA A 62 -5.75 3.92 11.75
CA ALA A 62 -6.82 3.81 10.76
C ALA A 62 -7.77 2.67 11.16
N LYS A 63 -9.08 2.96 11.28
CA LYS A 63 -10.09 1.92 11.47
C LYS A 63 -10.30 1.21 10.13
N ARG A 64 -9.98 -0.08 10.04
CA ARG A 64 -10.32 -0.91 8.87
C ARG A 64 -11.84 -0.83 8.67
N ARG A 65 -12.30 -0.16 7.60
CA ARG A 65 -13.67 -0.33 7.12
C ARG A 65 -13.73 -1.72 6.49
N ARG A 66 -14.32 -2.67 7.22
CA ARG A 66 -14.76 -3.94 6.65
C ARG A 66 -15.97 -3.66 5.75
N PRO A 67 -16.09 -4.24 4.55
CA PRO A 67 -17.34 -4.21 3.80
C PRO A 67 -18.46 -4.89 4.60
#